data_AF-A0A7Y3TWE6-F1
#
_entry.id   AF-A0A7Y3TWE6-F1
#
_cell.length_a   1.000
_cell.length_b   1.000
_cell.length_c   1.000
_cell.angle_alpha   90.00
_cell.angle_beta   90.00
_cell.angle_gamma   90.00
#
_symmetry.space_group_name_H-M   'P 1'
#
loop_
_entity.id
_entity.type
_entity.pdbx_description
1 polymer ?
#
loop_
_entity_poly.entity_id
_entity_poly.type
_entity_poly.pdbx_seq_one_letter_code
_entity_poly.pdbx_strand_id
1 'polypeptide(L)'
;MDGDAESYYFRRQIIEMAKLHDYYANCDNYKSWTRVVVYAEKIFEIVFSIHGYGHSNNGVMVVSGFTFEKIPSEDGSESTDAKPCNQDLFQFNYLEEKESIKKRFNDWLDESITFALAEWQRTIA
;
A
#
# COMPACT_ATOMS: atom_id res chain seq x y z
N MET A 1 -18.91 -7.47 13.08
CA MET A 1 -18.12 -8.68 13.33
C MET A 1 -17.76 -9.24 11.98
N ASP A 2 -16.61 -8.87 11.43
CA ASP A 2 -15.97 -9.43 10.22
C ASP A 2 -14.47 -9.01 10.22
N GLY A 3 -13.87 -8.90 11.41
CA GLY A 3 -12.59 -8.19 11.60
C GLY A 3 -11.33 -9.05 11.44
N ASP A 4 -11.44 -10.38 11.47
CA ASP A 4 -10.27 -11.23 11.73
C ASP A 4 -9.57 -11.74 10.46
N ALA A 5 -10.27 -11.87 9.33
CA ALA A 5 -9.65 -12.36 8.08
C ALA A 5 -8.96 -11.26 7.27
N GLU A 6 -9.57 -10.08 7.15
CA GLU A 6 -8.98 -8.93 6.44
C GLU A 6 -7.85 -8.24 7.24
N SER A 7 -7.86 -8.39 8.58
CA SER A 7 -6.84 -7.86 9.47
C SER A 7 -5.43 -8.40 9.16
N TYR A 8 -5.30 -9.62 8.63
CA TYR A 8 -4.00 -10.15 8.22
C TYR A 8 -3.61 -9.83 6.78
N TYR A 9 -4.59 -9.48 5.94
CA TYR A 9 -4.33 -9.18 4.54
C TYR A 9 -3.35 -7.98 4.43
N PHE A 10 -2.33 -8.18 3.60
CA PHE A 10 -1.22 -7.26 3.34
C PHE A 10 -0.31 -6.86 4.52
N ARG A 11 -0.47 -7.43 5.72
CA ARG A 11 0.36 -7.05 6.88
C ARG A 11 1.87 -7.22 6.60
N ARG A 12 2.26 -8.29 5.90
CA ARG A 12 3.66 -8.54 5.54
C ARG A 12 4.21 -7.46 4.62
N GLN A 13 3.48 -7.14 3.55
CA GLN A 13 3.85 -6.13 2.56
C GLN A 13 3.91 -4.74 3.19
N ILE A 14 2.97 -4.40 4.07
CA ILE A 14 2.98 -3.14 4.81
C ILE A 14 4.25 -3.00 5.67
N ILE A 15 4.66 -4.08 6.35
CA ILE A 15 5.89 -4.10 7.16
C ILE A 15 7.13 -4.01 6.26
N GLU A 16 7.13 -4.68 5.10
CA GLU A 16 8.21 -4.59 4.11
C GLU A 16 8.37 -3.15 3.59
N MET A 17 7.27 -2.48 3.23
CA MET A 17 7.29 -1.06 2.85
C MET A 17 7.78 -0.19 4.00
N ALA A 18 7.34 -0.45 5.23
CA ALA A 18 7.78 0.33 6.38
C ALA A 18 9.29 0.25 6.60
N LYS A 19 9.86 -0.95 6.47
CA LYS A 19 11.32 -1.14 6.51
C LYS A 19 12.03 -0.41 5.37
N LEU A 20 11.48 -0.42 4.16
CA LEU A 20 12.06 0.26 3.00
C LEU A 20 12.18 1.78 3.22
N HIS A 21 11.23 2.36 3.95
CA HIS A 21 11.21 3.79 4.28
C HIS A 21 11.66 4.09 5.72
N ASP A 22 12.43 3.18 6.34
CA ASP A 22 13.07 3.35 7.65
C ASP A 22 12.12 3.73 8.81
N TYR A 23 10.90 3.18 8.83
CA TYR A 23 9.96 3.37 9.94
C TYR A 23 9.26 2.07 10.37
N TYR A 24 8.51 2.14 11.47
CA TYR A 24 7.70 1.04 11.97
C TYR A 24 6.23 1.24 11.64
N ALA A 25 5.58 0.26 11.01
CA ALA A 25 4.14 0.29 10.79
C ALA A 25 3.37 -0.17 12.02
N ASN A 26 2.59 0.73 12.64
CA ASN A 26 1.62 0.37 13.66
C ASN A 26 0.30 -0.05 13.00
N CYS A 27 0.11 -1.35 12.87
CA CYS A 27 -1.12 -1.95 12.34
C CYS A 27 -2.13 -2.33 13.45
N ASP A 28 -1.79 -2.13 14.72
CA ASP A 28 -2.55 -2.68 15.85
C ASP A 28 -3.75 -1.78 16.22
N ASN A 29 -3.65 -0.46 15.99
CA ASN A 29 -4.72 0.49 16.29
C ASN A 29 -5.71 0.68 15.14
N TYR A 30 -5.21 1.17 14.01
CA TYR A 30 -6.01 1.39 12.81
C TYR A 30 -5.21 0.97 11.60
N LYS A 31 -5.82 0.12 10.78
CA LYS A 31 -5.33 -0.27 9.47
C LYS A 31 -6.51 -0.40 8.53
N SER A 32 -6.39 0.16 7.34
CA SER A 32 -7.31 -0.08 6.24
C SER A 32 -6.53 -0.10 4.92
N TRP A 33 -7.12 -0.65 3.87
CA TRP A 33 -6.49 -0.69 2.57
C TRP A 33 -7.55 -0.65 1.46
N THR A 34 -7.14 -0.17 0.29
CA THR A 34 -7.87 -0.33 -0.95
C THR A 34 -6.98 -1.02 -1.97
N ARG A 35 -7.59 -1.75 -2.89
CA ARG A 35 -6.88 -2.54 -3.90
C ARG A 35 -7.52 -2.36 -5.27
N VAL A 36 -6.66 -2.19 -6.27
CA VAL A 36 -6.98 -2.32 -7.69
C VAL A 36 -6.40 -3.64 -8.20
N VAL A 37 -7.21 -4.43 -8.88
CA VAL A 37 -6.80 -5.70 -9.50
C VAL A 37 -6.96 -5.57 -11.01
N VAL A 38 -5.88 -5.82 -11.75
CA VAL A 38 -5.85 -5.82 -13.20
C VAL A 38 -5.70 -7.27 -13.67
N TYR A 39 -6.70 -7.75 -14.41
CA TYR A 39 -6.71 -9.10 -14.97
C TYR A 39 -6.13 -9.07 -16.38
N ALA A 40 -4.96 -9.68 -16.55
CA ALA A 40 -4.30 -9.92 -17.84
C ALA A 40 -3.75 -11.37 -17.85
N GLU A 41 -2.72 -11.66 -18.65
CA GLU A 41 -2.03 -12.95 -18.61
C GLU A 41 -1.47 -13.26 -17.22
N LYS A 42 -0.90 -12.25 -16.57
CA LYS A 42 -0.61 -12.23 -15.13
C LYS A 42 -1.60 -11.29 -14.44
N ILE A 43 -1.95 -11.58 -13.19
CA ILE A 43 -2.75 -10.66 -12.39
C ILE A 43 -1.81 -9.63 -11.77
N PHE A 44 -2.08 -8.34 -11.98
CA PHE A 44 -1.33 -7.25 -11.36
C PHE A 44 -2.20 -6.57 -10.30
N GLU A 45 -1.69 -6.44 -9.07
CA GLU A 45 -2.39 -5.78 -7.97
C GLU A 45 -1.66 -4.51 -7.56
N ILE A 46 -2.42 -3.44 -7.34
CA ILE A 46 -1.97 -2.19 -6.72
C ILE A 46 -2.73 -2.05 -5.39
N VAL A 47 -2.00 -1.83 -4.30
CA VAL A 47 -2.58 -1.69 -2.97
C VAL A 47 -2.14 -0.37 -2.35
N PHE A 48 -3.08 0.37 -1.79
CA PHE A 48 -2.82 1.52 -0.94
C PHE A 48 -3.32 1.22 0.46
N SER A 49 -2.43 1.23 1.44
CA SER A 49 -2.73 0.93 2.83
C SER A 49 -2.54 2.16 3.71
N ILE A 50 -3.47 2.39 4.63
CA ILE A 50 -3.36 3.38 5.68
C ILE A 50 -3.14 2.70 7.03
N HIS A 51 -2.17 3.17 7.81
CA HIS A 51 -1.83 2.65 9.14
C HIS A 51 -1.10 3.71 9.98
N GLY A 52 -0.84 3.41 11.26
CA GLY A 52 -0.12 4.32 12.15
C GLY A 52 1.39 4.36 11.88
N TYR A 53 2.02 5.52 12.07
CA TYR A 53 3.45 5.71 11.89
C TYR A 53 4.23 5.60 13.21
N GLY A 54 5.20 4.69 13.25
CA GLY A 54 6.09 4.46 14.40
C GLY A 54 5.57 3.43 15.40
N HIS A 55 6.28 3.25 16.50
CA HIS A 55 5.94 2.25 17.53
C HIS A 55 4.78 2.66 18.44
N SER A 56 4.57 3.96 18.63
CA SER A 56 3.58 4.50 19.55
C SER A 56 2.52 5.27 18.78
N ASN A 57 1.33 5.39 19.36
CA ASN A 57 0.27 6.20 18.78
C ASN A 57 0.57 7.69 19.04
N ASN A 58 1.37 8.29 18.15
CA ASN A 58 1.77 9.70 18.19
C ASN A 58 0.81 10.62 17.41
N GLY A 59 -0.28 10.07 16.86
CA GLY A 59 -1.23 10.79 16.02
C GLY A 59 -0.82 10.98 14.57
N VAL A 60 0.28 10.36 14.11
CA VAL A 60 0.70 10.39 12.71
C VAL A 60 0.22 9.12 12.01
N MET A 61 -0.48 9.32 10.90
CA MET A 61 -0.93 8.28 9.99
C MET A 61 -0.09 8.32 8.73
N VAL A 62 0.07 7.16 8.10
CA VAL A 62 0.81 7.00 6.85
C VAL A 62 -0.04 6.24 5.85
N VAL A 63 0.07 6.61 4.58
CA VAL A 63 -0.36 5.79 3.44
C VAL A 63 0.87 5.33 2.69
N SER A 64 0.96 4.02 2.46
CA SER A 64 1.95 3.40 1.59
C SER A 64 1.26 2.74 0.41
N GLY A 65 1.80 2.93 -0.79
CA GLY A 65 1.38 2.23 -2.00
C GLY A 65 2.39 1.17 -2.41
N PHE A 66 1.92 -0.01 -2.81
CA PHE A 66 2.77 -1.06 -3.38
C PHE A 66 2.05 -1.92 -4.43
N THR A 67 2.83 -2.54 -5.30
CA THR A 67 2.38 -3.42 -6.38
C THR A 67 2.98 -4.81 -6.27
N PHE A 68 2.28 -5.83 -6.77
CA PHE A 68 2.83 -7.17 -6.95
C PHE A 68 2.05 -7.92 -8.04
N GLU A 69 2.68 -8.93 -8.63
CA GLU A 69 2.03 -9.82 -9.59
C GLU A 69 1.64 -11.13 -8.90
N LYS A 70 0.48 -11.68 -9.29
CA LYS A 70 0.10 -13.06 -9.01
C LYS A 70 0.24 -13.88 -10.28
N ILE A 71 1.15 -14.84 -10.24
CA ILE A 71 1.46 -15.75 -11.34
C ILE A 71 0.68 -17.04 -11.09
N PRO A 72 -0.26 -17.42 -11.99
CA PRO A 72 -0.92 -18.72 -11.90
C PRO A 72 0.10 -19.86 -11.94
N SER A 73 -0.05 -20.85 -11.07
CA SER A 73 0.73 -22.08 -11.03
C SER A 73 -0.19 -23.30 -10.91
N GLU A 74 0.33 -24.50 -11.12
CA GLU A 74 -0.47 -25.74 -11.02
C GLU A 74 -1.09 -25.93 -9.62
N ASP A 75 -0.41 -25.47 -8.57
CA ASP A 75 -0.85 -25.58 -7.17
C ASP A 75 -1.54 -24.31 -6.62
N GLY A 76 -1.77 -23.30 -7.46
CA GLY A 76 -2.46 -22.07 -7.06
C GLY A 76 -1.92 -20.80 -7.73
N SER A 77 -1.51 -19.81 -6.94
CA SER A 77 -0.90 -18.59 -7.45
C SER A 77 0.27 -18.16 -6.57
N GLU A 78 1.43 -17.93 -7.18
CA GLU A 78 2.59 -17.36 -6.50
C GLU A 78 2.57 -15.83 -6.62
N SER A 79 2.85 -15.13 -5.52
CA SER A 79 2.96 -13.66 -5.54
C SER A 79 4.43 -13.26 -5.64
N THR A 80 4.75 -12.31 -6.51
CA THR A 80 6.07 -11.67 -6.53
C THR A 80 6.29 -10.84 -5.26
N ASP A 81 7.54 -10.42 -5.04
CA ASP A 81 7.83 -9.43 -4.01
C ASP A 81 7.09 -8.10 -4.29
N ALA A 82 6.70 -7.43 -3.21
CA ALA A 82 6.03 -6.14 -3.28
C ALA A 82 7.03 -5.06 -3.69
N LYS A 83 6.63 -4.21 -4.64
CA LYS A 83 7.39 -3.05 -5.11
C LYS A 83 6.67 -1.76 -4.73
N PRO A 84 7.37 -0.72 -4.25
CA PRO A 84 6.71 0.52 -3.86
C PRO A 84 6.12 1.25 -5.07
N CYS A 85 4.94 1.87 -4.87
CA CYS A 85 4.31 2.74 -5.87
C CYS A 85 4.89 4.16 -5.88
N ASN A 86 5.73 4.56 -4.93
CA ASN A 86 6.34 5.87 -4.89
C ASN A 86 7.62 5.79 -4.04
N GLN A 87 8.58 6.69 -4.27
CA GLN A 87 9.75 6.87 -3.40
C GLN A 87 9.37 7.45 -2.04
N ASP A 88 8.29 8.23 -2.00
CA ASP A 88 7.81 8.89 -0.79
C ASP A 88 6.51 8.28 -0.26
N LEU A 89 6.36 8.30 1.06
CA LEU A 89 5.13 7.97 1.77
C LEU A 89 4.23 9.20 1.89
N PHE A 90 2.92 9.00 1.88
CA PHE A 90 2.02 10.05 2.29
C PHE A 90 1.83 10.03 3.80
N GLN A 91 2.22 11.11 4.49
CA GLN A 91 2.05 11.23 5.93
C GLN A 91 1.12 12.40 6.27
N PHE A 92 0.36 12.24 7.35
CA PHE A 92 -0.49 13.30 7.89
C PHE A 92 -0.73 13.10 9.39
N ASN A 93 -1.00 14.19 10.10
CA ASN A 93 -1.46 14.13 11.48
C ASN A 93 -2.99 14.08 11.52
N TYR A 94 -3.58 13.33 12.45
CA TYR A 94 -5.05 13.25 12.58
C TYR A 94 -5.72 14.59 12.92
N LEU A 95 -4.97 15.57 13.43
CA LEU A 95 -5.43 16.93 13.72
C LEU A 95 -5.30 17.88 12.52
N GLU A 96 -4.66 17.46 11.43
CA GLU A 96 -4.55 18.28 10.23
C GLU A 96 -5.93 18.47 9.57
N GLU A 97 -6.15 19.66 9.01
CA GLU A 97 -7.39 19.99 8.33
C GLU A 97 -7.64 19.03 7.14
N LYS A 98 -8.86 18.52 7.05
CA LYS A 98 -9.22 17.43 6.15
C LYS A 98 -9.03 17.78 4.67
N GLU A 99 -9.41 18.99 4.25
CA GLU A 99 -9.29 19.40 2.85
C GLU A 99 -7.82 19.65 2.46
N SER A 100 -6.98 20.11 3.38
CA SER A 100 -5.51 20.12 3.22
C SER A 100 -4.96 18.72 2.97
N ILE A 101 -5.34 17.74 3.81
CA ILE A 101 -4.93 16.34 3.64
C ILE A 101 -5.36 15.84 2.26
N LYS A 102 -6.63 16.02 1.89
CA LYS A 102 -7.18 15.51 0.61
C LYS A 102 -6.47 16.10 -0.60
N LYS A 103 -6.15 17.39 -0.57
CA LYS A 103 -5.42 18.04 -1.66
C LYS A 103 -4.04 17.40 -1.88
N ARG A 104 -3.22 17.32 -0.81
CA ARG A 104 -1.88 16.70 -0.88
C ARG A 104 -1.96 15.21 -1.21
N PHE A 105 -2.98 14.52 -0.71
CA PHE A 105 -3.19 13.10 -0.96
C PHE A 105 -3.49 12.84 -2.43
N ASN A 106 -4.31 13.66 -3.08
CA ASN A 106 -4.60 13.51 -4.51
C ASN A 106 -3.35 13.66 -5.35
N ASP A 107 -2.53 14.69 -5.09
CA ASP A 107 -1.27 14.90 -5.81
C ASP A 107 -0.32 13.69 -5.65
N TRP A 108 -0.19 13.18 -4.42
CA TRP A 108 0.61 11.98 -4.14
C TRP A 108 0.03 10.71 -4.77
N LEU A 109 -1.29 10.56 -4.78
CA LEU A 109 -1.97 9.38 -5.33
C LEU A 109 -1.80 9.33 -6.86
N ASP A 110 -1.95 10.45 -7.54
CA ASP A 110 -1.77 10.54 -8.99
C ASP A 110 -0.34 10.15 -9.40
N GLU A 111 0.66 10.64 -8.67
CA GLU A 111 2.05 10.22 -8.86
C GLU A 111 2.24 8.72 -8.57
N SER A 112 1.67 8.23 -7.47
CA SER A 112 1.80 6.83 -7.07
C SER A 112 1.16 5.86 -8.08
N ILE A 113 0.01 6.22 -8.65
CA ILE A 113 -0.63 5.45 -9.71
C ILE A 113 0.23 5.47 -10.98
N THR A 114 0.84 6.61 -11.32
CA THR A 114 1.74 6.74 -12.47
C THR A 114 2.92 5.78 -12.37
N PHE A 115 3.59 5.73 -11.22
CA PHE A 115 4.66 4.78 -10.96
C PHE A 115 4.19 3.33 -10.98
N ALA A 116 3.03 3.02 -10.39
CA ALA A 116 2.47 1.67 -10.41
C ALA A 116 2.18 1.18 -11.84
N LEU A 117 1.62 2.05 -12.70
CA LEU A 117 1.36 1.73 -14.11
C LEU A 117 2.66 1.62 -14.91
N ALA A 118 3.66 2.45 -14.64
CA ALA A 118 4.98 2.32 -15.26
C ALA A 118 5.66 1.01 -14.88
N GLU A 119 5.49 0.54 -13.63
CA GLU A 119 5.98 -0.77 -13.22
C GLU A 119 5.25 -1.90 -13.94
N TRP A 120 3.92 -1.83 -14.04
CA TRP A 120 3.15 -2.81 -14.82
C TRP A 120 3.59 -2.85 -16.29
N GLN A 121 3.84 -1.70 -16.91
CA GLN A 121 4.31 -1.62 -18.29
C GLN A 121 5.63 -2.40 -18.49
N ARG A 122 6.51 -2.45 -17.48
CA ARG A 122 7.76 -3.22 -17.54
C ARG A 122 7.56 -4.72 -17.40
N THR A 123 6.44 -5.18 -16.84
CA THR A 123 6.19 -6.62 -16.68
C THR A 123 5.47 -7.24 -17.87
N ILE A 124 4.89 -6.40 -18.74
CA ILE A 124 4.22 -6.80 -19.99
C ILE A 124 5.07 -6.58 -21.25
N ALA A 125 6.18 -5.84 -21.15
CA ALA A 125 7.12 -5.57 -22.25
C ALA A 125 8.25 -6.60 -22.27
#